data_AF-A0AAJ8LC88-F1
#
_entry.id   AF-A0AAJ8LC88-F1
#
_cell.length_a   1.000
_cell.length_b   1.000
_cell.length_c   1.000
_cell.angle_alpha   90.00
_cell.angle_beta   90.00
_cell.angle_gamma   90.00
#
_symmetry.space_group_name_H-M   'P 1'
#
loop_
_entity.id
_entity.type
_entity.pdbx_description
1 polymer ?
#
loop_
_entity_poly.entity_id
_entity_poly.type
_entity_poly.pdbx_seq_one_letter_code
_entity_poly.pdbx_strand_id
1 'polypeptide(L)'
;MTSFSNEQAFAELYYTRKAIKEILGVTPTCWRPPYGDVDNRIRVIAQGLNLTNYVWSDDSEDWRAGAAGSNVTEADVTANYQSVIKKASDGTYASSGPMVLTHELTNFTMSEFISQYSAIKAAFKYVVPLASAFNTTQPYTETNVTYPDFLTYTNQSSSASASGASTTSGASASASGVTTSASGTTTSASGSASSGTSNTSSNAKSSATARFTIDLFLGSFVVAILGYASLV
;
A
#
# COMPACT_ATOMS: atom_id res chain seq x y z
N MET A 1 9.85 -9.12 -6.36
CA MET A 1 9.95 -9.41 -4.92
C MET A 1 9.87 -10.91 -4.63
N THR A 2 8.99 -11.66 -5.29
CA THR A 2 8.78 -13.09 -5.01
C THR A 2 9.96 -13.98 -5.42
N SER A 3 10.84 -13.49 -6.30
CA SER A 3 12.10 -14.13 -6.66
C SER A 3 13.16 -14.15 -5.54
N PHE A 4 13.02 -13.31 -4.51
CA PHE A 4 13.96 -13.24 -3.38
C PHE A 4 13.65 -14.30 -2.32
N SER A 5 14.70 -14.79 -1.64
CA SER A 5 14.54 -15.60 -0.42
C SER A 5 13.78 -14.82 0.67
N ASN A 6 13.41 -15.49 1.76
CA ASN A 6 12.76 -14.83 2.89
C ASN A 6 13.65 -13.75 3.51
N GLU A 7 14.93 -14.07 3.69
CA GLU A 7 15.95 -13.20 4.28
C GLU A 7 16.23 -12.00 3.38
N GLN A 8 16.32 -12.22 2.07
CA GLN A 8 16.50 -11.15 1.09
C GLN A 8 15.29 -10.21 1.05
N ALA A 9 14.06 -10.74 0.98
CA ALA A 9 12.86 -9.93 1.00
C ALA A 9 12.71 -9.14 2.32
N PHE A 10 13.02 -9.76 3.46
CA PHE A 10 13.07 -9.08 4.74
C PHE A 10 14.10 -7.95 4.74
N ALA A 11 15.31 -8.22 4.26
CA ALA A 11 16.40 -7.25 4.24
C ALA A 11 16.03 -6.02 3.38
N GLU A 12 15.50 -6.23 2.18
CA GLU A 12 15.04 -5.14 1.30
C GLU A 12 14.01 -4.25 2.01
N LEU A 13 12.95 -4.85 2.58
CA LEU A 13 11.91 -4.10 3.27
C LEU A 13 12.41 -3.39 4.54
N TYR A 14 13.21 -4.08 5.35
CA TYR A 14 13.68 -3.57 6.63
C TYR A 14 14.72 -2.46 6.45
N TYR A 15 15.74 -2.67 5.63
CA TYR A 15 16.83 -1.71 5.48
C TYR A 15 16.43 -0.47 4.69
N THR A 16 15.53 -0.59 3.69
CA THR A 16 14.96 0.60 3.03
C THR A 16 14.20 1.45 4.04
N ARG A 17 13.33 0.84 4.86
CA ARG A 17 12.59 1.57 5.89
C ARG A 17 13.52 2.20 6.93
N LYS A 18 14.57 1.47 7.34
CA LYS A 18 15.59 1.99 8.26
C LYS A 18 16.26 3.22 7.67
N ALA A 19 16.68 3.18 6.41
CA ALA A 19 17.29 4.33 5.74
C ALA A 19 16.35 5.56 5.72
N ILE A 20 15.06 5.37 5.44
CA ILE A 20 14.05 6.45 5.51
C ILE A 20 13.99 7.04 6.92
N LYS A 21 13.99 6.20 7.97
CA LYS A 21 13.99 6.66 9.36
C LYS A 21 15.24 7.46 9.72
N GLU A 22 16.42 7.00 9.33
CA GLU A 22 17.67 7.71 9.64
C GLU A 22 17.74 9.09 8.96
N ILE A 23 17.17 9.23 7.76
CA ILE A 23 17.22 10.49 6.99
C ILE A 23 16.10 11.44 7.39
N LEU A 24 14.87 10.94 7.55
CA LEU A 24 13.66 11.78 7.72
C LEU A 24 13.14 11.79 9.16
N GLY A 25 13.65 10.93 10.04
CA GLY A 25 13.19 10.84 11.43
C GLY A 25 11.83 10.15 11.60
N VAL A 26 11.23 9.59 10.54
CA VAL A 26 9.94 8.89 10.56
C VAL A 26 10.05 7.47 9.97
N THR A 27 9.24 6.54 10.47
CA THR A 27 9.23 5.13 10.06
C THR A 27 7.95 4.82 9.29
N PRO A 28 7.99 4.74 7.95
CA PRO A 28 6.80 4.41 7.15
C PRO A 28 6.16 3.07 7.51
N THR A 29 4.83 3.04 7.48
CA THR A 29 4.01 1.83 7.67
C THR A 29 3.41 1.32 6.36
N CYS A 30 3.83 1.87 5.23
CA CYS A 30 3.38 1.48 3.90
C CYS A 30 4.54 1.10 2.99
N TRP A 31 4.25 0.30 1.98
CA TRP A 31 5.21 -0.06 0.94
C TRP A 31 4.47 -0.42 -0.37
N ARG A 32 5.23 -0.45 -1.47
CA ARG A 32 4.74 -0.89 -2.78
C ARG A 32 5.72 -1.93 -3.35
N PRO A 33 5.27 -3.12 -3.77
CA PRO A 33 6.14 -4.13 -4.36
C PRO A 33 6.64 -3.70 -5.74
N PRO A 34 7.95 -3.88 -6.04
CA PRO A 34 8.45 -3.82 -7.40
C PRO A 34 7.62 -4.73 -8.32
N TYR A 35 7.24 -4.22 -9.50
CA TYR A 35 6.41 -4.91 -10.49
C TYR A 35 5.02 -5.37 -10.02
N GLY A 36 4.53 -4.93 -8.85
CA GLY A 36 3.29 -5.46 -8.29
C GLY A 36 3.44 -6.90 -7.78
N ASP A 37 4.67 -7.41 -7.72
CA ASP A 37 4.99 -8.80 -7.50
C ASP A 37 4.98 -9.14 -6.01
N VAL A 38 3.92 -9.82 -5.54
CA VAL A 38 3.70 -10.12 -4.14
C VAL A 38 2.90 -11.42 -3.94
N ASP A 39 3.48 -12.38 -3.24
CA ASP A 39 2.82 -13.62 -2.80
C ASP A 39 2.51 -13.57 -1.29
N ASN A 40 1.91 -14.63 -0.75
CA ASN A 40 1.56 -14.69 0.68
C ASN A 40 2.78 -14.67 1.60
N ARG A 41 3.91 -15.24 1.16
CA ARG A 41 5.16 -15.24 1.92
C ARG A 41 5.70 -13.82 2.08
N ILE A 42 5.74 -13.06 0.99
CA ILE A 42 6.13 -11.64 1.02
C ILE A 42 5.14 -10.82 1.87
N ARG A 43 3.83 -11.07 1.77
CA ARG A 43 2.82 -10.39 2.62
C ARG A 43 3.08 -10.64 4.10
N VAL A 44 3.37 -11.87 4.50
CA VAL A 44 3.65 -12.22 5.91
C VAL A 44 4.92 -11.52 6.40
N ILE A 45 5.99 -11.50 5.58
CA ILE A 45 7.23 -10.79 5.93
C ILE A 45 6.97 -9.29 6.11
N ALA A 46 6.26 -8.65 5.18
CA ALA A 46 5.90 -7.24 5.27
C ALA A 46 4.99 -6.94 6.47
N GLN A 47 4.00 -7.79 6.75
CA GLN A 47 3.13 -7.67 7.92
C GLN A 47 3.90 -7.79 9.24
N GLY A 48 4.91 -8.67 9.31
CA GLY A 48 5.82 -8.76 10.47
C GLY A 48 6.62 -7.48 10.71
N LEU A 49 6.76 -6.63 9.69
CA LEU A 49 7.33 -5.30 9.78
C LEU A 49 6.27 -4.20 9.95
N ASN A 50 4.99 -4.50 10.14
CA ASN A 50 3.90 -3.51 10.17
C ASN A 50 3.83 -2.66 8.88
N LEU A 51 4.07 -3.29 7.72
CA LEU A 51 4.02 -2.65 6.41
C LEU A 51 2.75 -3.05 5.64
N THR A 52 1.91 -2.06 5.34
CA THR A 52 0.72 -2.18 4.50
C THR A 52 1.11 -2.05 3.03
N ASN A 53 0.71 -3.05 2.23
CA ASN A 53 0.96 -3.05 0.79
C ASN A 53 -0.10 -2.23 0.05
N TYR A 54 0.35 -1.30 -0.79
CA TYR A 54 -0.49 -0.53 -1.71
C TYR A 54 -0.11 -0.86 -3.16
N VAL A 55 -1.11 -1.23 -3.97
CA VAL A 55 -0.97 -1.54 -5.41
C VAL A 55 -1.95 -0.67 -6.20
N TRP A 56 -1.60 -0.37 -7.45
CA TRP A 56 -2.35 0.50 -8.33
C TRP A 56 -3.52 -0.23 -9.03
N SER A 57 -4.54 0.53 -9.42
CA SER A 57 -5.65 0.07 -10.26
C SER A 57 -5.40 0.35 -11.74
N ASP A 58 -4.62 1.38 -12.04
CA ASP A 58 -4.35 1.88 -13.39
C ASP A 58 -2.86 2.21 -13.52
N ASP A 59 -2.31 2.12 -14.74
CA ASP A 59 -0.88 2.31 -15.02
C ASP A 59 -0.72 3.29 -16.19
N SER A 60 0.12 4.31 -16.04
CA SER A 60 0.45 5.24 -17.13
C SER A 60 1.34 4.59 -18.19
N GLU A 61 2.03 3.50 -17.83
CA GLU A 61 3.11 2.87 -18.60
C GLU A 61 4.26 3.83 -18.95
N ASP A 62 4.41 4.94 -18.22
CA ASP A 62 5.40 5.99 -18.50
C ASP A 62 6.85 5.48 -18.54
N TRP A 63 7.18 4.51 -17.69
CA TRP A 63 8.49 3.85 -17.62
C TRP A 63 8.86 3.09 -18.89
N ARG A 64 7.89 2.76 -19.74
CA ARG A 64 8.10 2.02 -21.00
C ARG A 64 8.53 2.96 -22.14
N ALA A 65 8.23 4.25 -22.07
CA ALA A 65 8.61 5.20 -23.10
C ALA A 65 10.14 5.39 -23.14
N GLY A 66 10.74 5.10 -24.30
CA GLY A 66 12.19 5.17 -24.48
C GLY A 66 12.98 4.03 -23.83
N ALA A 67 12.32 3.06 -23.19
CA ALA A 67 12.99 1.88 -22.65
C ALA A 67 13.44 0.92 -23.77
N ALA A 68 14.62 0.31 -23.61
CA ALA A 68 15.15 -0.62 -24.59
C ALA A 68 14.21 -1.81 -24.80
N GLY A 69 13.85 -2.08 -26.06
CA GLY A 69 12.93 -3.17 -26.42
C GLY A 69 11.45 -2.89 -26.16
N SER A 70 11.10 -1.68 -25.69
CA SER A 70 9.71 -1.26 -25.55
C SER A 70 9.17 -0.65 -26.85
N ASN A 71 7.88 -0.88 -27.12
CA ASN A 71 7.14 -0.29 -28.23
C ASN A 71 6.18 0.83 -27.78
N VAL A 72 6.22 1.25 -26.52
CA VAL A 72 5.41 2.37 -26.00
C VAL A 72 6.07 3.68 -26.36
N THR A 73 5.31 4.55 -26.99
CA THR A 73 5.71 5.92 -27.33
C THR A 73 5.25 6.90 -26.26
N GLU A 74 5.81 8.12 -26.27
CA GLU A 74 5.34 9.21 -25.40
C GLU A 74 3.85 9.52 -25.61
N ALA A 75 3.35 9.42 -26.85
CA ALA A 75 1.94 9.61 -27.18
C ALA A 75 1.03 8.52 -26.60
N ASP A 76 1.53 7.27 -26.49
CA ASP A 76 0.79 6.19 -25.84
C ASP A 76 0.64 6.45 -24.34
N VAL A 77 1.69 6.98 -23.69
CA VAL A 77 1.65 7.39 -22.27
C VAL A 77 0.62 8.50 -22.08
N THR A 78 0.62 9.52 -22.95
CA THR A 78 -0.43 10.56 -22.95
C THR A 78 -1.81 9.94 -23.09
N ALA A 79 -2.00 9.00 -24.02
CA ALA A 79 -3.27 8.31 -24.21
C ALA A 79 -3.70 7.50 -22.98
N ASN A 80 -2.77 6.88 -22.26
CA ASN A 80 -3.03 6.18 -21.01
C ASN A 80 -3.55 7.12 -19.91
N TYR A 81 -2.94 8.30 -19.74
CA TYR A 81 -3.47 9.32 -18.84
C TYR A 81 -4.88 9.78 -19.24
N GLN A 82 -5.10 10.01 -20.54
CA GLN A 82 -6.41 10.41 -21.05
C GLN A 82 -7.48 9.32 -20.86
N SER A 83 -7.09 8.04 -20.94
CA SER A 83 -7.96 6.92 -20.63
C SER A 83 -8.42 6.94 -19.17
N VAL A 84 -7.50 7.18 -18.21
CA VAL A 84 -7.84 7.31 -16.78
C VAL A 84 -8.75 8.52 -16.54
N ILE A 85 -8.46 9.65 -17.17
CA ILE A 85 -9.30 10.86 -17.09
C ILE A 85 -10.71 10.57 -17.61
N LYS A 86 -10.83 9.89 -18.75
CA LYS A 86 -12.13 9.51 -19.32
C LYS A 86 -12.92 8.59 -18.38
N LYS A 87 -12.26 7.62 -17.75
CA LYS A 87 -12.88 6.71 -16.76
C LYS A 87 -13.51 7.43 -15.56
N ALA A 88 -13.05 8.64 -15.24
CA ALA A 88 -13.70 9.47 -14.22
C ALA A 88 -15.12 9.90 -14.63
N SER A 89 -15.32 10.21 -15.92
CA SER A 89 -16.59 10.71 -16.44
C SER A 89 -17.61 9.63 -16.82
N ASP A 90 -17.16 8.39 -17.10
CA ASP A 90 -18.03 7.30 -17.53
C ASP A 90 -18.54 6.41 -16.37
N GLY A 91 -18.25 6.81 -15.13
CA GLY A 91 -18.74 6.14 -13.93
C GLY A 91 -17.88 4.97 -13.45
N THR A 92 -16.76 4.67 -14.13
CA THR A 92 -15.82 3.61 -13.69
C THR A 92 -15.38 3.80 -12.24
N TYR A 93 -15.15 5.06 -11.83
CA TYR A 93 -14.71 5.43 -10.48
C TYR A 93 -15.84 5.95 -9.58
N ALA A 94 -17.09 5.55 -9.82
CA ALA A 94 -18.25 6.06 -9.07
C ALA A 94 -18.22 5.72 -7.56
N SER A 95 -17.64 4.57 -7.19
CA SER A 95 -17.57 4.12 -5.78
C SER A 95 -16.22 4.39 -5.12
N SER A 96 -15.13 4.40 -5.88
CA SER A 96 -13.77 4.61 -5.38
C SER A 96 -12.89 5.23 -6.47
N GLY A 97 -12.02 6.16 -6.09
CA GLY A 97 -11.02 6.73 -6.99
C GLY A 97 -9.89 5.74 -7.33
N PRO A 98 -9.19 5.92 -8.46
CA PRO A 98 -8.07 5.09 -8.84
C PRO A 98 -6.81 5.42 -8.03
N MET A 99 -5.93 4.42 -7.92
CA MET A 99 -4.50 4.68 -7.70
C MET A 99 -3.77 4.41 -9.00
N VAL A 100 -3.18 5.45 -9.57
CA VAL A 100 -2.50 5.39 -10.87
C VAL A 100 -1.00 5.23 -10.63
N LEU A 101 -0.39 4.19 -11.20
CA LEU A 101 1.06 4.07 -11.19
C LEU A 101 1.67 5.08 -12.15
N THR A 102 2.64 5.83 -11.63
CA THR A 102 3.52 6.71 -12.38
C THR A 102 4.94 6.59 -11.85
N HIS A 103 5.91 7.11 -12.59
CA HIS A 103 7.32 7.07 -12.22
C HIS A 103 7.99 8.44 -12.35
N GLU A 104 8.90 8.75 -11.44
CA GLU A 104 9.77 9.94 -11.50
C GLU A 104 11.19 9.53 -11.96
N LEU A 105 11.28 8.79 -13.07
CA LEU A 105 12.54 8.19 -13.56
C LEU A 105 13.31 9.09 -14.51
N THR A 106 12.60 9.85 -15.36
CA THR A 106 13.21 10.67 -16.41
C THR A 106 12.55 12.04 -16.47
N ASN A 107 13.19 12.97 -17.19
CA ASN A 107 12.57 14.28 -17.45
C ASN A 107 11.23 14.13 -18.18
N PHE A 108 11.12 13.15 -19.09
CA PHE A 108 9.87 12.86 -19.79
C PHE A 108 8.77 12.48 -18.80
N THR A 109 8.97 11.46 -17.94
CA THR A 109 7.90 10.95 -17.07
C THR A 109 7.35 12.03 -16.13
N MET A 110 8.24 12.87 -15.58
CA MET A 110 7.86 14.02 -14.75
C MET A 110 7.12 15.09 -15.58
N SER A 111 7.67 15.49 -16.73
CA SER A 111 7.05 16.53 -17.57
C SER A 111 5.67 16.11 -18.08
N GLU A 112 5.49 14.82 -18.36
CA GLU A 112 4.21 14.28 -18.80
C GLU A 112 3.20 14.27 -17.66
N PHE A 113 3.57 13.83 -16.45
CA PHE A 113 2.65 13.96 -15.31
C PHE A 113 2.20 15.41 -15.08
N ILE A 114 3.13 16.37 -15.15
CA ILE A 114 2.82 17.79 -14.98
C ILE A 114 1.91 18.32 -16.11
N SER A 115 2.09 17.87 -17.36
CA SER A 115 1.25 18.26 -18.49
C SER A 115 -0.20 17.78 -18.28
N GLN A 116 -0.38 16.59 -17.72
CA GLN A 116 -1.70 15.97 -17.48
C GLN A 116 -2.39 16.47 -16.19
N TYR A 117 -1.63 17.01 -15.23
CA TYR A 117 -2.13 17.33 -13.88
C TYR A 117 -3.35 18.27 -13.88
N SER A 118 -3.40 19.25 -14.79
CA SER A 118 -4.53 20.18 -14.90
C SER A 118 -5.84 19.46 -15.29
N ALA A 119 -5.76 18.54 -16.26
CA ALA A 119 -6.91 17.74 -16.71
C ALA A 119 -7.34 16.71 -15.66
N ILE A 120 -6.38 16.10 -14.95
CA ILE A 120 -6.67 15.20 -13.82
C ILE A 120 -7.47 15.94 -12.75
N LYS A 121 -7.02 17.14 -12.32
CA LYS A 121 -7.76 17.94 -11.32
C LYS A 121 -9.14 18.40 -11.79
N ALA A 122 -9.33 18.58 -13.10
CA ALA A 122 -10.64 18.95 -13.64
C ALA A 122 -11.61 17.75 -13.65
N ALA A 123 -11.10 16.53 -13.89
CA ALA A 123 -11.92 15.33 -13.99
C ALA A 123 -12.22 14.67 -12.64
N PHE A 124 -11.30 14.74 -11.68
CA PHE A 124 -11.46 14.14 -10.35
C PHE A 124 -11.81 15.20 -9.30
N LYS A 125 -12.90 14.97 -8.55
CA LYS A 125 -13.36 15.86 -7.49
C LYS A 125 -12.29 16.10 -6.40
N TYR A 126 -11.51 15.06 -6.09
CA TYR A 126 -10.45 15.11 -5.10
C TYR A 126 -9.21 14.37 -5.59
N VAL A 127 -8.06 15.04 -5.52
CA VAL A 127 -6.73 14.45 -5.67
C VAL A 127 -6.08 14.57 -4.30
N VAL A 128 -5.79 13.44 -3.65
CA VAL A 128 -5.39 13.41 -2.24
C VAL A 128 -4.17 12.50 -2.03
N PRO A 129 -3.35 12.74 -0.99
CA PRO A 129 -2.30 11.82 -0.57
C PRO A 129 -2.87 10.47 -0.16
N LEU A 130 -2.05 9.43 -0.29
CA LEU A 130 -2.40 8.05 0.05
C LEU A 130 -2.98 7.91 1.48
N ALA A 131 -2.33 8.55 2.46
CA ALA A 131 -2.76 8.49 3.85
C ALA A 131 -4.20 9.00 4.02
N SER A 132 -4.55 10.13 3.39
CA SER A 132 -5.90 10.68 3.44
C SER A 132 -6.90 9.82 2.65
N ALA A 133 -6.51 9.28 1.49
CA ALA A 133 -7.37 8.39 0.70
C ALA A 133 -7.84 7.16 1.50
N PHE A 134 -6.97 6.62 2.35
CA PHE A 134 -7.24 5.44 3.18
C PHE A 134 -7.58 5.78 4.64
N ASN A 135 -7.81 7.06 4.97
CA ASN A 135 -8.06 7.53 6.34
C ASN A 135 -6.99 7.07 7.36
N THR A 136 -5.75 6.91 6.91
CA THR A 136 -4.60 6.57 7.77
C THR A 136 -4.05 7.84 8.40
N THR A 137 -4.53 8.16 9.61
CA THR A 137 -4.11 9.38 10.33
C THR A 137 -2.74 9.26 11.00
N GLN A 138 -2.19 8.04 11.09
CA GLN A 138 -0.86 7.73 11.61
C GLN A 138 -0.08 6.88 10.58
N PRO A 139 0.45 7.48 9.50
CA PRO A 139 1.14 6.76 8.44
C PRO A 139 2.55 6.31 8.83
N TYR A 140 3.04 6.72 10.01
CA TYR A 140 4.34 6.37 10.55
C TYR A 140 4.19 5.64 11.89
N THR A 141 5.22 4.90 12.31
CA THR A 141 5.25 4.26 13.64
C THR A 141 5.26 5.29 14.77
N GLU A 142 5.88 6.45 14.53
CA GLU A 142 5.93 7.54 15.49
C GLU A 142 4.61 8.31 15.55
N THR A 143 4.18 8.67 16.76
CA THR A 143 2.86 9.30 17.00
C THR A 143 2.88 10.82 16.95
N ASN A 144 4.05 11.43 16.77
CA ASN A 144 4.23 12.89 16.73
C ASN A 144 3.93 13.50 15.35
N VAL A 145 3.61 12.68 14.35
CA VAL A 145 3.24 13.13 13.00
C VAL A 145 1.85 12.59 12.69
N THR A 146 0.88 13.48 12.59
CA THR A 146 -0.50 13.14 12.22
C THR A 146 -0.80 13.59 10.81
N TYR A 147 -1.64 12.81 10.11
CA TYR A 147 -2.17 13.15 8.80
C TYR A 147 -3.69 13.36 8.88
N PRO A 148 -4.25 14.32 8.11
CA PRO A 148 -5.70 14.47 8.02
C PRO A 148 -6.33 13.26 7.33
N ASP A 149 -7.49 12.84 7.83
CA ASP A 149 -8.36 11.89 7.14
C ASP A 149 -8.93 12.51 5.85
N PHE A 150 -9.67 11.73 5.07
CA PHE A 150 -10.21 12.18 3.79
C PHE A 150 -11.10 13.42 3.93
N LEU A 151 -12.02 13.42 4.90
CA LEU A 151 -12.97 14.51 5.09
C LEU A 151 -12.27 15.79 5.53
N THR A 152 -11.29 15.69 6.41
CA THR A 152 -10.50 16.84 6.86
C THR A 152 -9.64 17.37 5.72
N TYR A 153 -8.95 16.49 4.98
CA TYR A 153 -8.10 16.88 3.85
C TYR A 153 -8.90 17.59 2.74
N THR A 154 -10.14 17.15 2.52
CA THR A 154 -11.03 17.68 1.46
C THR A 154 -11.95 18.80 1.92
N ASN A 155 -11.77 19.32 3.15
CA ASN A 155 -12.63 20.35 3.76
C ASN A 155 -14.12 19.97 3.80
N GLN A 156 -14.41 18.68 3.99
CA GLN A 156 -15.75 18.12 4.11
C GLN A 156 -16.12 17.71 5.53
N SER A 157 -15.22 17.88 6.50
CA SER A 157 -15.54 17.69 7.91
C SER A 157 -16.64 18.68 8.31
N SER A 158 -17.86 18.17 8.44
CA SER A 158 -18.95 18.92 9.05
C SER A 158 -18.53 19.21 10.48
N SER A 159 -18.58 20.47 10.90
CA SER A 159 -18.44 20.87 12.29
C SER A 159 -19.59 20.24 13.10
N ALA A 160 -19.44 18.97 13.46
CA ALA A 160 -20.23 18.35 14.50
C ALA A 160 -19.90 19.15 15.76
N SER A 161 -20.82 20.03 16.12
CA SER A 161 -20.81 20.75 17.38
C SER A 161 -20.58 19.73 18.49
N ALA A 162 -19.41 19.81 19.12
CA ALA A 162 -19.12 19.09 20.34
C ALA A 162 -20.10 19.61 21.40
N SER A 163 -21.25 18.93 21.52
CA SER A 163 -22.11 19.07 22.68
C SER A 163 -21.38 18.38 23.82
N GLY A 164 -20.64 19.18 24.59
CA GLY A 164 -19.98 18.73 25.79
C GLY A 164 -21.00 18.11 26.74
N ALA A 165 -20.89 16.81 26.96
CA ALA A 165 -21.45 16.15 28.12
C ALA A 165 -20.26 15.73 29.00
N SER A 166 -19.88 16.63 29.88
CA SER A 166 -19.06 16.33 31.05
C SER A 166 -19.85 15.40 31.98
N THR A 167 -19.38 14.16 32.16
CA THR A 167 -19.72 13.37 33.34
C THR A 167 -18.45 12.88 33.99
N THR A 168 -18.28 13.35 35.21
CA THR A 168 -17.21 13.15 36.18
C THR A 168 -17.01 11.69 36.55
N SER A 169 -15.74 11.31 36.65
CA SER A 169 -15.23 10.06 37.22
C SER A 169 -15.60 9.91 38.70
N GLY A 170 -16.11 8.74 39.09
CA GLY A 170 -16.23 8.30 40.48
C GLY A 170 -15.87 6.82 40.58
N ALA A 171 -14.85 6.50 41.36
CA ALA A 171 -14.27 5.16 41.50
C ALA A 171 -15.00 4.29 42.55
N SER A 172 -14.99 2.97 42.28
CA SER A 172 -14.88 1.82 43.20
C SER A 172 -15.83 1.62 44.39
N ALA A 173 -16.51 0.45 44.41
CA ALA A 173 -16.61 -0.40 45.59
C ALA A 173 -16.97 -1.85 45.21
N SER A 174 -16.17 -2.81 45.70
CA SER A 174 -16.42 -4.25 45.71
C SER A 174 -17.18 -4.65 46.98
N ALA A 175 -18.08 -5.63 46.92
CA ALA A 175 -18.35 -6.55 48.02
C ALA A 175 -19.11 -7.82 47.54
N SER A 176 -18.76 -8.91 48.21
CA SER A 176 -19.00 -10.34 47.93
C SER A 176 -20.28 -10.88 48.58
N GLY A 177 -20.73 -12.09 48.17
CA GLY A 177 -21.74 -12.90 48.88
C GLY A 177 -22.48 -13.89 47.95
N VAL A 178 -21.98 -15.09 47.66
CA VAL A 178 -22.16 -16.37 48.41
C VAL A 178 -23.19 -17.32 47.74
N THR A 179 -22.65 -18.48 47.28
CA THR A 179 -23.14 -19.90 47.20
C THR A 179 -24.63 -20.21 46.94
N THR A 180 -25.07 -21.20 46.14
CA THR A 180 -24.87 -22.68 46.20
C THR A 180 -25.50 -23.32 44.94
N SER A 181 -24.79 -24.18 44.19
CA SER A 181 -24.90 -25.66 44.09
C SER A 181 -26.23 -26.31 43.62
N ALA A 182 -26.17 -27.03 42.49
CA ALA A 182 -26.74 -28.37 42.16
C ALA A 182 -26.66 -28.58 40.63
N SER A 183 -25.82 -29.45 40.06
CA SER A 183 -25.84 -30.93 39.95
C SER A 183 -26.97 -31.52 39.08
N GLY A 184 -26.59 -32.38 38.13
CA GLY A 184 -27.46 -33.16 37.23
C GLY A 184 -26.86 -33.29 35.81
N THR A 185 -25.87 -34.16 35.56
CA THR A 185 -25.95 -35.60 35.19
C THR A 185 -26.29 -35.88 33.71
N THR A 186 -25.25 -36.32 32.99
CA THR A 186 -25.14 -37.27 31.86
C THR A 186 -26.17 -37.29 30.72
N THR A 187 -25.66 -37.23 29.47
CA THR A 187 -25.87 -38.28 28.45
C THR A 187 -24.87 -38.14 27.29
N SER A 188 -24.27 -39.28 26.91
CA SER A 188 -23.36 -39.48 25.78
C SER A 188 -24.11 -39.86 24.49
N ALA A 189 -23.60 -39.43 23.34
CA ALA A 189 -23.57 -40.15 22.04
C ALA A 189 -22.67 -39.31 21.10
N SER A 190 -21.54 -39.72 20.50
CA SER A 190 -21.08 -40.89 19.72
C SER A 190 -21.71 -41.04 18.33
N GLY A 191 -20.89 -40.92 17.28
CA GLY A 191 -21.14 -41.31 15.87
C GLY A 191 -20.64 -40.24 14.89
N SER A 192 -19.40 -40.26 14.39
CA SER A 192 -18.75 -41.17 13.41
C SER A 192 -18.71 -40.59 11.99
N ALA A 193 -17.54 -40.79 11.35
CA ALA A 193 -17.09 -40.28 10.07
C ALA A 193 -17.52 -41.12 8.85
N SER A 194 -17.47 -40.53 7.65
CA SER A 194 -17.00 -41.12 6.37
C SER A 194 -17.12 -40.05 5.26
N SER A 195 -16.05 -39.54 4.64
CA SER A 195 -15.29 -40.08 3.50
C SER A 195 -16.10 -40.37 2.22
N GLY A 196 -15.80 -39.62 1.15
CA GLY A 196 -16.30 -39.84 -0.20
C GLY A 196 -15.46 -39.10 -1.25
N THR A 197 -14.37 -39.73 -1.69
CA THR A 197 -13.58 -39.48 -2.92
C THR A 197 -14.46 -39.86 -4.14
N SER A 198 -14.44 -39.26 -5.34
CA SER A 198 -13.33 -39.17 -6.29
C SER A 198 -13.77 -38.61 -7.68
N ASN A 199 -12.79 -38.05 -8.41
CA ASN A 199 -12.62 -37.94 -9.87
C ASN A 199 -13.60 -37.08 -10.70
N THR A 200 -13.24 -36.30 -11.73
CA THR A 200 -12.05 -36.08 -12.60
C THR A 200 -12.34 -34.74 -13.31
N SER A 201 -11.45 -33.90 -13.85
CA SER A 201 -10.42 -34.16 -14.87
C SER A 201 -9.53 -32.92 -15.05
N SER A 202 -8.24 -33.19 -15.19
CA SER A 202 -7.13 -32.29 -15.51
C SER A 202 -7.20 -31.70 -16.93
N ASN A 203 -6.80 -30.44 -17.07
CA ASN A 203 -6.23 -29.93 -18.33
C ASN A 203 -4.92 -29.20 -18.03
N ALA A 204 -3.80 -29.90 -18.29
CA ALA A 204 -2.47 -29.35 -18.24
C ALA A 204 -2.16 -28.60 -19.54
N LYS A 205 -1.55 -27.41 -19.45
CA LYS A 205 -0.81 -26.80 -20.55
C LYS A 205 0.60 -26.47 -20.10
N SER A 206 1.54 -26.89 -20.94
CA SER A 206 2.98 -27.01 -20.71
C SER A 206 3.69 -25.75 -20.26
N SER A 207 4.65 -26.00 -19.38
CA SER A 207 5.82 -25.19 -19.07
C SER A 207 6.69 -24.96 -20.31
N ALA A 208 7.09 -23.71 -20.54
CA ALA A 208 8.22 -23.34 -21.38
C ALA A 208 9.19 -22.51 -20.53
N THR A 209 10.32 -23.13 -20.20
CA THR A 209 11.39 -22.56 -19.39
C THR A 209 12.22 -21.59 -20.24
N ALA A 210 11.97 -20.29 -20.12
CA ALA A 210 12.86 -19.26 -20.67
C ALA A 210 13.95 -18.93 -19.64
N ARG A 211 15.19 -19.28 -19.98
CA ARG A 211 16.39 -18.89 -19.23
C ARG A 211 16.68 -17.41 -19.54
N PHE A 212 16.55 -16.53 -18.54
CA PHE A 212 17.04 -15.16 -18.60
C PHE A 212 18.29 -15.02 -17.74
N THR A 213 19.39 -14.63 -18.38
CA THR A 213 20.64 -14.20 -17.75
C THR A 213 20.41 -12.87 -17.03
N ILE A 214 20.82 -12.80 -15.76
CA ILE A 214 20.81 -11.58 -14.94
C ILE A 214 22.09 -10.80 -15.26
N ASP A 215 21.98 -9.75 -16.04
CA ASP A 215 23.05 -8.73 -16.13
C ASP A 215 22.91 -7.78 -14.96
N LEU A 216 23.73 -8.02 -13.95
CA LEU A 216 23.88 -7.20 -12.76
C LEU A 216 24.64 -5.92 -13.12
N PHE A 217 23.92 -4.86 -13.50
CA PHE A 217 24.50 -3.51 -13.57
C PHE A 217 24.67 -2.96 -12.15
N LEU A 218 25.86 -3.17 -11.57
CA LEU A 218 26.37 -2.41 -10.42
C LEU A 218 26.55 -0.94 -10.84
N GLY A 219 25.50 -0.13 -10.64
CA GLY A 219 25.60 1.31 -10.68
C GLY A 219 26.22 1.83 -9.38
N SER A 220 27.47 2.26 -9.45
CA SER A 220 28.26 2.82 -8.35
C SER A 220 27.53 3.96 -7.62
N PHE A 221 27.35 3.80 -6.31
CA PHE A 221 27.08 4.89 -5.38
C PHE A 221 28.30 5.82 -5.32
N VAL A 222 28.16 7.06 -5.77
CA VAL A 222 29.10 8.15 -5.44
C VAL A 222 28.43 9.04 -4.42
N VAL A 223 28.89 8.94 -3.17
CA VAL A 223 28.60 9.87 -2.09
C VAL A 223 29.49 11.10 -2.30
N ALA A 224 28.90 12.25 -2.61
CA ALA A 224 29.59 13.54 -2.57
C ALA A 224 29.17 14.27 -1.29
N ILE A 225 30.03 14.20 -0.27
CA ILE A 225 30.00 15.12 0.87
C ILE A 225 30.68 16.41 0.42
N LEU A 226 29.92 17.48 0.21
CA LEU A 226 30.46 18.84 0.18
C LEU A 226 30.08 19.54 1.49
N GLY A 227 31.05 19.55 2.41
CA GLY A 227 31.04 20.48 3.53
C GLY A 227 31.42 21.87 3.02
N TYR A 228 30.61 22.88 3.36
CA TYR A 228 31.00 24.27 3.22
C TYR A 228 31.40 24.79 4.60
N ALA A 229 32.68 25.13 4.73
CA ALA A 229 33.22 25.90 5.83
C ALA A 229 32.88 27.38 5.60
N SER A 230 32.27 28.04 6.58
CA SER A 230 32.22 29.50 6.64
C SER A 230 33.33 29.98 7.57
N LEU A 231 34.26 30.77 7.01
CA LEU A 231 35.22 31.58 7.73
C LEU A 231 34.87 33.05 7.45
N VAL A 232 34.59 33.75 8.56
CA VAL A 232 34.52 35.22 8.79
C VAL A 232 33.46 35.99 8.01
#